data_AF-A0A5C6M0I8-F1
#
_entry.id   AF-A0A5C6M0I8-F1
#
_cell.length_a   1.000
_cell.length_b   1.000
_cell.length_c   1.000
_cell.angle_alpha   90.00
_cell.angle_beta   90.00
_cell.angle_gamma   90.00
#
_symmetry.space_group_name_H-M   'P 1'
#
loop_
_entity.id
_entity.type
_entity.pdbx_description
1 polymer ?
#
loop_
_entity_poly.entity_id
_entity_poly.type
_entity_poly.pdbx_seq_one_letter_code
_entity_poly.pdbx_strand_id
1 'polypeptide(L)' 'WGASPRASISLEKAARVSALMQGRSFVTPQDIKDVGLDVMRHRIIPTYEAEAENINTDEIVRRIFEKVDVP' A
#
# COMPACT_ATOMS: atom_id res chain seq x y z
N TRP A 1 15.97 1.70 1.19
CA TRP A 1 15.05 1.79 0.04
C TRP A 1 13.62 1.64 0.55
N GLY A 2 12.66 2.38 0.02
CA GLY A 2 11.27 2.38 0.50
C GLY A 2 10.36 3.06 -0.51
N ALA A 3 9.06 3.17 -0.19
CA ALA A 3 8.04 3.55 -1.17
C ALA A 3 8.21 4.96 -1.79
N SER A 4 8.96 5.85 -1.14
CA SER A 4 9.19 7.28 -1.48
C SER A 4 7.96 8.20 -1.25
N PRO A 5 8.14 9.53 -1.17
CA PRO A 5 7.02 10.48 -1.14
C PRO A 5 6.07 10.38 -2.33
N ARG A 6 6.49 9.78 -3.45
CA ARG A 6 5.60 9.56 -4.60
C ARG A 6 4.55 8.48 -4.32
N ALA A 7 4.82 7.54 -3.41
CA ALA A 7 3.85 6.53 -3.03
C ALA A 7 2.69 7.14 -2.26
N SER A 8 2.91 8.06 -1.31
CA SER A 8 1.81 8.70 -0.56
C SER A 8 0.89 9.49 -1.49
N ILE A 9 1.46 10.25 -2.45
CA ILE A 9 0.67 10.97 -3.46
C ILE A 9 -0.15 10.00 -4.32
N SER A 10 0.42 8.85 -4.67
CA SER A 10 -0.26 7.85 -5.51
C SER A 10 -1.36 7.12 -4.74
N LEU A 11 -1.12 6.78 -3.46
CA LEU A 11 -2.13 6.21 -2.55
C LEU A 11 -3.32 7.15 -2.40
N GLU A 12 -3.07 8.44 -2.15
CA GLU A 12 -4.11 9.46 -1.99
C GLU A 12 -4.99 9.58 -3.24
N LYS A 13 -4.37 9.67 -4.42
CA LYS A 13 -5.11 9.73 -5.69
C LYS A 13 -5.91 8.46 -5.96
N ALA A 14 -5.30 7.29 -5.81
CA ALA A 14 -5.94 6.02 -6.10
C ALA A 14 -7.10 5.75 -5.14
N ALA A 15 -6.95 6.05 -3.84
CA ALA A 15 -8.00 5.85 -2.85
C ALA A 15 -9.21 6.77 -3.08
N ARG A 16 -9.01 8.03 -3.52
CA ARG A 16 -10.13 8.90 -3.91
C ARG A 16 -10.90 8.35 -5.11
N VAL A 17 -10.19 7.83 -6.11
CA VAL A 17 -10.81 7.21 -7.29
C VAL A 17 -11.56 5.95 -6.89
N SER A 18 -10.97 5.10 -6.04
CA SER A 18 -11.62 3.89 -5.50
C SER A 18 -12.93 4.24 -4.78
N ALA A 19 -12.89 5.20 -3.85
CA ALA A 19 -14.08 5.65 -3.12
C ALA A 19 -15.16 6.21 -4.06
N LEU A 20 -14.77 7.01 -5.06
CA LEU A 20 -15.68 7.59 -6.03
C LEU A 20 -16.32 6.52 -6.92
N MET A 21 -15.56 5.52 -7.37
CA MET A 21 -16.07 4.38 -8.14
C MET A 21 -17.07 3.53 -7.33
N GLN A 22 -16.95 3.54 -6.01
CA GLN A 22 -17.89 2.90 -5.09
C GLN A 22 -19.06 3.82 -4.70
N GLY A 23 -19.21 5.00 -5.32
CA GLY A 23 -20.31 5.94 -5.08
C GLY A 23 -20.20 6.74 -3.78
N ARG A 24 -19.04 6.72 -3.10
CA ARG A 24 -18.79 7.48 -1.88
C ARG A 24 -18.10 8.80 -2.19
N SER A 25 -18.45 9.85 -1.44
CA SER A 25 -17.83 11.18 -1.53
C SER A 25 -16.63 11.37 -0.58
N PHE A 26 -16.29 10.35 0.21
CA PHE A 26 -15.20 10.37 1.17
C PHE A 26 -14.41 9.06 1.16
N VAL A 27 -13.12 9.17 1.47
CA VAL A 27 -12.18 8.06 1.56
C VAL A 27 -12.27 7.42 2.94
N THR A 28 -12.23 6.09 2.97
CA THR A 28 -12.13 5.27 4.18
C THR A 28 -10.74 4.64 4.26
N PRO A 29 -10.30 4.18 5.45
CA PRO A 29 -9.05 3.43 5.56
C PRO A 29 -8.98 2.19 4.66
N GLN A 30 -10.13 1.57 4.37
CA GLN A 30 -10.20 0.41 3.48
C GLN A 30 -9.78 0.77 2.05
N ASP A 31 -10.17 1.94 1.53
CA ASP A 31 -9.78 2.40 0.18
C ASP A 31 -8.27 2.49 0.00
N ILE A 32 -7.54 2.87 1.07
CA ILE A 32 -6.09 2.94 1.08
C ILE A 32 -5.48 1.53 1.05
N LYS A 33 -6.07 0.60 1.82
CA LYS A 33 -5.63 -0.80 1.85
C LYS A 33 -5.87 -1.50 0.51
N ASP A 34 -7.02 -1.24 -0.13
CA ASP A 34 -7.40 -1.83 -1.41
C ASP A 34 -6.40 -1.50 -2.52
N VAL A 35 -5.96 -0.24 -2.61
CA VAL A 35 -4.98 0.22 -3.62
C VAL A 35 -3.52 0.08 -3.17
N GLY A 36 -3.29 -0.40 -1.94
CA GLY A 36 -2.00 -0.38 -1.28
C GLY A 36 -0.93 -1.22 -1.99
N LEU A 37 -1.30 -2.44 -2.40
CA LEU A 37 -0.39 -3.34 -3.12
C LEU A 37 -0.01 -2.77 -4.49
N ASP A 38 -0.98 -2.27 -5.25
CA ASP A 38 -0.75 -1.73 -6.59
C ASP A 38 0.24 -0.56 -6.57
N VAL A 39 0.15 0.30 -5.55
CA VAL A 39 1.06 1.43 -5.40
C VAL A 39 2.44 1.01 -4.90
N MET A 40 2.52 0.09 -3.92
CA MET A 40 3.77 -0.13 -3.16
C MET A 40 4.61 -1.31 -3.65
N ARG A 41 4.02 -2.35 -4.27
CA ARG A 41 4.70 -3.63 -4.56
C ARG A 41 5.92 -3.54 -5.49
N HIS A 42 5.94 -2.53 -6.35
CA HIS A 42 7.03 -2.27 -7.30
C HIS A 42 7.98 -1.16 -6.83
N ARG A 43 7.80 -0.66 -5.61
CA ARG A 43 8.57 0.45 -5.03
C ARG A 43 9.42 0.04 -3.83
N ILE A 44 9.18 -1.15 -3.29
CA ILE A 44 9.90 -1.71 -2.17
C ILE A 44 10.82 -2.79 -2.72
N ILE A 45 12.08 -2.72 -2.31
CA ILE A 45 13.12 -3.67 -2.66
C ILE A 45 13.41 -4.47 -1.38
N PRO A 46 13.13 -5.78 -1.36
CA PRO A 46 13.50 -6.65 -0.25
C PRO A 46 15.00 -6.61 0.02
N THR A 47 15.41 -6.87 1.27
CA THR A 47 16.82 -7.09 1.57
C THR A 47 17.23 -8.51 1.16
N TYR A 48 18.54 -8.75 1.06
CA TYR A 48 19.07 -10.08 0.74
C TYR A 48 18.59 -11.15 1.73
N GLU A 49 18.52 -10.81 3.02
CA GLU A 49 18.03 -11.69 4.08
C GLU A 49 16.55 -12.05 3.87
N ALA A 50 15.73 -11.05 3.51
CA ALA A 50 14.32 -11.26 3.22
C ALA A 50 14.13 -12.15 1.98
N GLU A 51 14.93 -11.96 0.93
CA GLU A 51 14.92 -12.84 -0.24
C GLU A 51 15.33 -14.27 0.11
N ALA A 52 16.36 -14.45 0.95
CA ALA A 52 16.79 -15.76 1.44
C ALA A 52 15.70 -16.49 2.25
N GLU A 53 14.86 -15.74 2.95
CA GLU A 53 13.67 -16.24 3.68
C GLU A 53 12.43 -16.41 2.78
N ASN A 54 12.54 -16.20 1.47
CA ASN A 54 11.41 -16.19 0.51
C ASN A 54 10.31 -15.16 0.83
N ILE A 55 10.67 -14.06 1.50
CA ILE A 55 9.76 -12.96 1.78
C ILE A 55 9.70 -12.05 0.54
N ASN A 56 8.54 -12.04 -0.13
CA ASN A 56 8.30 -11.18 -1.28
C ASN A 56 7.74 -9.80 -0.87
N THR A 57 7.74 -8.87 -1.82
CA THR A 57 7.30 -7.50 -1.56
C THR A 57 5.83 -7.39 -1.16
N ASP A 58 4.95 -8.23 -1.70
CA ASP A 58 3.53 -8.21 -1.33
C ASP A 58 3.34 -8.55 0.15
N GLU A 59 4.08 -9.55 0.64
CA GLU A 59 4.07 -9.97 2.05
C GLU A 59 4.53 -8.82 2.96
N ILE A 60 5.60 -8.13 2.58
CA ILE A 60 6.10 -6.95 3.30
C ILE A 60 5.00 -5.88 3.38
N VAL A 61 4.34 -5.58 2.26
CA VAL A 61 3.29 -4.56 2.20
C VAL A 61 2.07 -4.95 3.04
N ARG A 62 1.63 -6.22 3.00
CA ARG A 62 0.52 -6.71 3.84
C ARG A 62 0.83 -6.55 5.32
N ARG A 63 2.01 -6.98 5.77
CA ARG A 63 2.45 -6.83 7.17
C ARG A 63 2.45 -5.37 7.63
N ILE A 64 2.83 -4.44 6.75
CA ILE A 64 2.76 -3.00 7.06
C ILE A 64 1.30 -2.58 7.29
N PHE A 65 0.38 -2.92 6.40
CA PHE A 65 -1.04 -2.54 6.54
C PHE A 65 -1.77 -3.24 7.69
N GLU A 66 -1.33 -4.44 8.08
CA GLU A 66 -1.82 -5.14 9.27
C GLU A 66 -1.34 -4.50 10.56
N LYS A 67 -0.13 -3.92 10.55
CA LYS A 67 0.48 -3.32 11.74
C LYS A 67 0.06 -1.87 11.99
N VAL A 68 -0.41 -1.16 10.95
CA VAL A 68 -0.86 0.23 11.05
C VAL A 68 -2.32 0.27 11.50
N ASP A 69 -2.55 0.86 12.66
CA ASP A 69 -3.90 1.07 13.19
C ASP A 69 -4.68 2.06 12.33
N VAL A 70 -5.98 1.81 12.18
CA VAL A 70 -6.91 2.69 11.48
C VAL A 70 -7.71 3.51 12.50
N PRO A 71 -7.87 4.84 12.30
CA PRO A 71 -8.68 5.69 13.18
C PRO A 71 -10.19 5.39 13.11
#